data_AF-A0A2H9Q3B2-F1
#
_entry.id   AF-A0A2H9Q3B2-F1
#
_cell.length_a   1.000
_cell.length_b   1.000
_cell.length_c   1.000
_cell.angle_alpha   90.00
_cell.angle_beta   90.00
_cell.angle_gamma   90.00
#
_symmetry.space_group_name_H-M   'P 1'
#
loop_
_entity.id
_entity.type
_entity.pdbx_description
1 polymer ?
#
loop_
_entity_poly.entity_id
_entity_poly.type
_entity_poly.pdbx_seq_one_letter_code
_entity_poly.pdbx_strand_id
1 'polypeptide(L)'
;MEVATKRKTKITPQIRWNRLASDDPERAQWYFAVVNRPDRVSTYLGRIYASLENVEIESQIEGKVRGENDLHYKLVVLKSRKGKIDWTEIYKSETTGEIVHDEQLRPRTKELNGLENYVARLLG
;
A
#
# COMPACT_ATOMS: atom_id res chain seq x y z
N MET A 1 -26.03 24.61 20.19
CA MET A 1 -24.68 24.07 19.91
C MET A 1 -24.87 22.83 19.05
N GLU A 2 -24.80 22.98 17.73
CA GLU A 2 -24.80 21.82 16.84
C GLU A 2 -23.40 21.20 16.88
N VAL A 3 -23.30 20.03 17.50
CA VAL A 3 -22.10 19.21 17.43
C VAL A 3 -22.07 18.65 16.01
N ALA A 4 -21.24 19.25 15.16
CA ALA A 4 -20.95 18.70 13.84
C ALA A 4 -20.31 17.32 14.03
N THR A 5 -21.14 16.28 13.97
CA THR A 5 -20.70 14.89 13.93
C THR A 5 -19.87 14.75 12.66
N LYS A 6 -18.53 14.86 12.77
CA LYS A 6 -17.62 14.56 11.67
C LYS A 6 -17.98 13.17 11.17
N ARG A 7 -18.61 13.08 9.99
CA ARG A 7 -18.82 11.81 9.30
C ARG A 7 -17.44 11.19 9.14
N LYS A 8 -17.17 10.12 9.89
CA LYS A 8 -15.99 9.29 9.65
C LYS A 8 -16.15 8.74 8.25
N THR A 9 -15.31 9.19 7.32
CA THR A 9 -15.24 8.59 5.99
C THR A 9 -14.86 7.13 6.20
N LYS A 10 -15.77 6.20 5.92
CA LYS A 10 -15.52 4.77 6.04
C LYS A 10 -14.34 4.42 5.15
N ILE A 11 -13.28 3.86 5.72
CA ILE A 11 -12.13 3.42 4.94
C ILE A 11 -12.50 2.10 4.26
N THR A 12 -12.35 2.04 2.95
CA THR A 12 -12.61 0.83 2.17
C THR A 12 -11.31 0.06 1.93
N PRO A 13 -11.40 -1.26 1.66
CA PRO A 13 -10.25 -2.03 1.19
C PRO A 13 -9.64 -1.41 -0.07
N GLN A 14 -8.32 -1.28 -0.13
CA GLN A 14 -7.62 -0.69 -1.27
C GLN A 14 -6.15 -1.11 -1.32
N ILE A 15 -5.56 -1.07 -2.51
CA ILE A 15 -4.11 -1.13 -2.73
C ILE A 15 -3.69 0.19 -3.34
N ARG A 16 -2.87 0.93 -2.61
CA ARG A 16 -2.15 2.09 -3.16
C ARG A 16 -0.76 1.67 -3.57
N TRP A 17 -0.31 2.16 -4.71
CA TRP A 17 1.03 1.84 -5.18
C TRP A 17 1.70 3.03 -5.83
N ASN A 18 3.03 3.02 -5.82
CA ASN A 18 3.87 3.93 -6.58
C ASN A 18 5.12 3.21 -7.07
N ARG A 19 5.68 3.69 -8.18
CA ARG A 19 6.92 3.18 -8.75
C ARG A 19 7.84 4.34 -9.09
N LEU A 20 9.04 4.33 -8.51
CA LEU A 20 10.09 5.28 -8.81
C LEU A 20 11.28 4.56 -9.44
N ALA A 21 12.12 5.32 -10.15
CA ALA A 21 13.42 4.82 -10.57
C ALA A 21 14.27 4.49 -9.32
N SER A 22 15.00 3.39 -9.38
CA SER A 22 16.01 3.06 -8.37
C SER A 22 17.36 3.68 -8.78
N ASP A 23 18.31 3.76 -7.84
CA ASP A 23 19.70 4.15 -8.14
C ASP A 23 20.37 3.18 -9.14
N ASP A 24 19.93 1.91 -9.14
CA ASP A 24 20.28 0.90 -10.14
C ASP A 24 19.34 1.05 -11.37
N PRO A 25 19.88 1.35 -12.57
CA PRO A 25 19.08 1.55 -13.77
C PRO A 25 18.35 0.29 -14.25
N GLU A 26 18.72 -0.91 -13.80
CA GLU A 26 18.03 -2.16 -14.11
C GLU A 26 16.85 -2.44 -13.17
N ARG A 27 16.74 -1.68 -12.08
CA ARG A 27 15.74 -1.88 -11.03
C ARG A 27 14.74 -0.74 -10.95
N ALA A 28 13.60 -1.04 -10.34
CA ALA A 28 12.60 -0.07 -9.93
C ALA A 28 12.37 -0.20 -8.43
N GLN A 29 12.16 0.94 -7.78
CA GLN A 29 11.73 0.98 -6.39
C GLN A 29 10.22 1.12 -6.34
N TRP A 30 9.59 0.26 -5.56
CA TRP A 30 8.15 0.18 -5.44
C TRP A 30 7.72 0.47 -4.01
N TYR A 31 6.57 1.13 -3.91
CA TYR A 31 5.91 1.47 -2.67
C TYR A 31 4.50 0.92 -2.76
N PHE A 32 4.08 0.15 -1.76
CA PHE A 32 2.73 -0.40 -1.67
C PHE A 32 2.14 -0.10 -0.31
N ALA A 33 0.90 0.38 -0.25
CA ALA A 33 0.09 0.39 0.95
C ALA A 33 -1.15 -0.46 0.68
N VAL A 34 -1.18 -1.65 1.27
CA VAL A 34 -2.28 -2.61 1.12
C VAL A 34 -3.16 -2.49 2.35
N VAL A 35 -4.42 -2.13 2.17
CA VAL A 35 -5.42 -1.96 3.22
C VAL A 35 -6.53 -2.99 3.00
N ASN A 36 -6.64 -3.96 3.89
CA ASN A 36 -7.66 -5.00 3.81
C ASN A 36 -7.80 -5.76 5.13
N ARG A 37 -8.66 -6.78 5.15
CA ARG A 37 -8.63 -7.79 6.21
C ARG A 37 -7.26 -8.49 6.26
N PRO A 38 -6.77 -8.90 7.44
CA PRO A 38 -5.42 -9.44 7.61
C PRO A 38 -5.05 -10.59 6.67
N ASP A 39 -5.96 -11.54 6.48
CA ASP A 39 -5.84 -12.68 5.57
C ASP A 39 -5.62 -12.23 4.11
N ARG A 40 -6.33 -11.18 3.72
CA ARG A 40 -6.30 -10.63 2.37
C ARG A 40 -5.07 -9.77 2.12
N VAL A 41 -4.58 -9.03 3.12
CA VAL A 41 -3.32 -8.26 3.00
C VAL A 41 -2.18 -9.17 2.58
N SER A 42 -2.00 -10.30 3.28
CA SER A 42 -0.95 -11.28 2.96
C SER A 42 -1.14 -11.91 1.58
N THR A 43 -2.40 -12.20 1.20
CA THR A 43 -2.73 -12.76 -0.12
C THR A 43 -2.33 -11.81 -1.25
N TYR A 44 -2.68 -10.52 -1.15
CA TYR A 44 -2.36 -9.56 -2.21
C TYR A 44 -0.87 -9.27 -2.29
N LEU A 45 -0.18 -9.16 -1.16
CA LEU A 45 1.28 -9.01 -1.17
C LEU A 45 1.98 -10.22 -1.80
N GLY A 46 1.54 -11.44 -1.50
CA GLY A 46 2.06 -12.65 -2.15
C GLY A 46 1.90 -12.60 -3.67
N ARG A 47 0.73 -12.18 -4.17
CA ARG A 47 0.50 -12.00 -5.61
C ARG A 47 1.39 -10.90 -6.21
N ILE A 48 1.53 -9.76 -5.52
CA ILE A 48 2.41 -8.67 -5.97
C ILE A 48 3.85 -9.18 -6.07
N TYR A 49 4.34 -9.90 -5.06
CA TYR A 49 5.70 -10.43 -5.09
C TYR A 49 5.88 -11.47 -6.20
N ALA A 50 4.89 -12.33 -6.44
CA ALA A 50 4.94 -13.29 -7.55
C ALA A 50 4.96 -12.62 -8.93
N SER A 51 4.39 -11.41 -9.06
CA SER A 51 4.41 -10.63 -10.30
C SER A 51 5.72 -9.86 -10.55
N LEU A 52 6.62 -9.84 -9.56
CA LEU A 52 7.86 -9.08 -9.60
C LEU A 52 9.07 -10.02 -9.58
N GLU A 53 10.06 -9.73 -10.42
CA GLU A 53 11.29 -10.52 -10.47
C GLU A 53 12.36 -9.95 -9.53
N ASN A 54 13.08 -10.83 -8.83
CA ASN A 54 14.17 -10.48 -7.91
C ASN A 54 13.76 -9.43 -6.87
N VAL A 55 12.69 -9.72 -6.14
CA VAL A 55 12.17 -8.83 -5.10
C VAL A 55 13.15 -8.76 -3.92
N GLU A 56 13.54 -7.54 -3.58
CA GLU A 56 14.32 -7.20 -2.39
C GLU A 56 13.49 -6.27 -1.51
N ILE A 57 13.05 -6.75 -0.35
CA ILE A 57 12.24 -5.97 0.57
C ILE A 57 13.17 -5.05 1.38
N GLU A 58 13.00 -3.74 1.22
CA GLU A 58 13.78 -2.75 1.97
C GLU A 58 13.14 -2.42 3.32
N SER A 59 11.81 -2.35 3.36
CA SER A 59 11.08 -2.01 4.59
C SER A 59 9.65 -2.56 4.55
N GLN A 60 9.16 -2.96 5.72
CA GLN A 60 7.77 -3.34 5.92
C GLN A 60 7.26 -2.79 7.24
N ILE A 61 6.07 -2.21 7.20
CA ILE A 61 5.37 -1.70 8.37
C ILE A 61 3.94 -2.21 8.30
N GLU A 62 3.43 -2.73 9.41
CA GLU A 62 2.06 -3.21 9.52
C GLU A 62 1.34 -2.49 10.66
N GLY A 63 0.04 -2.30 10.51
CA GLY A 63 -0.77 -1.66 11.52
C GLY A 63 -2.27 -1.87 11.31
N LYS A 64 -3.05 -1.36 12.25
CA LYS A 64 -4.52 -1.39 12.20
C LYS A 64 -5.05 -0.06 11.70
N VAL A 65 -6.11 -0.09 10.90
CA VAL A 65 -6.80 1.11 10.44
C VAL A 65 -7.60 1.68 11.61
N ARG A 66 -7.43 2.98 11.89
CA ARG A 66 -8.05 3.58 13.07
C ARG A 66 -9.56 3.71 12.85
N GLY A 67 -10.35 3.14 13.75
CA GLY A 67 -11.80 3.20 13.69
C GLY A 67 -12.46 2.15 12.78
N GLU A 68 -11.67 1.25 12.18
CA GLU A 68 -12.13 0.10 11.41
C GLU A 68 -11.61 -1.17 12.08
N ASN A 69 -12.49 -1.96 12.69
CA ASN A 69 -12.08 -3.12 13.50
C ASN A 69 -11.49 -4.27 12.68
N ASP A 70 -11.90 -4.38 11.42
CA ASP A 70 -11.56 -5.52 10.56
C ASP A 70 -10.47 -5.19 9.53
N LEU A 71 -10.01 -3.93 9.48
CA LEU A 71 -9.04 -3.49 8.47
C LEU A 71 -7.65 -3.28 9.06
N HIS A 72 -6.69 -3.89 8.38
CA HIS A 72 -5.27 -3.76 8.62
C HIS A 72 -4.62 -3.13 7.40
N TYR A 73 -3.49 -2.47 7.62
CA TYR A 73 -2.64 -2.02 6.53
C TYR A 73 -1.26 -2.65 6.62
N LYS A 74 -0.66 -2.87 5.45
CA LYS A 74 0.76 -3.17 5.33
C LYS A 74 1.37 -2.27 4.28
N LEU A 75 2.35 -1.50 4.73
CA LEU A 75 3.19 -0.66 3.91
C LEU A 75 4.46 -1.44 3.58
N VAL A 76 4.79 -1.54 2.30
CA VAL A 76 5.95 -2.27 1.82
C VAL A 76 6.74 -1.37 0.88
N VAL A 77 8.03 -1.27 1.14
CA VAL A 77 9.02 -0.69 0.23
C VAL A 77 9.92 -1.81 -0.25
N LEU A 78 10.05 -1.95 -1.56
CA LEU A 78 10.87 -2.99 -2.17
C LEU A 78 11.54 -2.50 -3.45
N LYS A 79 12.61 -3.20 -3.84
CA LYS A 79 13.23 -3.10 -5.16
C LYS A 79 12.93 -4.38 -5.94
N SER A 80 12.75 -4.25 -7.25
CA SER A 80 12.66 -5.39 -8.16
C SER A 80 13.37 -5.04 -9.47
N ARG A 81 13.66 -6.03 -10.31
CA ARG A 81 13.94 -5.72 -11.73
C ARG A 81 12.75 -4.98 -12.35
N LYS A 82 13.00 -4.19 -13.39
CA LYS A 82 11.94 -3.50 -14.15
C LYS A 82 10.91 -4.52 -14.67
N GLY A 83 9.82 -4.67 -13.93
CA GLY A 83 8.68 -5.52 -14.27
C GLY A 83 7.41 -4.69 -14.48
N LYS A 84 6.36 -5.37 -14.95
CA LYS A 84 4.99 -4.84 -14.98
C LYS A 84 4.13 -5.70 -14.07
N ILE A 85 3.40 -5.05 -13.17
CA ILE A 85 2.39 -5.72 -12.35
C ILE A 85 1.11 -5.79 -13.17
N ASP A 86 0.61 -7.00 -13.40
CA ASP A 86 -0.73 -7.17 -13.95
C ASP A 86 -1.77 -7.07 -12.83
N TRP A 87 -2.31 -5.86 -12.66
CA TRP A 87 -3.31 -5.56 -11.64
C TRP A 87 -4.59 -6.39 -11.76
N THR A 88 -4.90 -6.90 -12.97
CA THR A 88 -6.08 -7.75 -13.19
C THR A 88 -5.93 -9.13 -12.53
N GLU A 89 -4.69 -9.64 -12.44
CA GLU A 89 -4.39 -10.91 -11.77
C GLU A 89 -4.27 -10.75 -10.26
N ILE A 90 -3.75 -9.60 -9.79
CA ILE A 90 -3.66 -9.29 -8.35
C ILE A 90 -5.07 -9.20 -7.74
N TYR A 91 -5.98 -8.52 -8.43
CA TYR A 91 -7.31 -8.15 -7.95
C TYR A 91 -8.42 -8.79 -8.79
N LYS A 92 -8.37 -10.12 -8.99
CA LYS A 92 -9.48 -10.84 -9.62
C LYS A 92 -10.81 -10.48 -8.92
N SER A 93 -11.80 -10.11 -9.74
CA SER A 93 -13.25 -9.79 -9.62
C SER A 93 -14.01 -9.96 -8.28
N GLU A 94 -13.47 -10.59 -7.25
CA GLU A 94 -14.16 -10.96 -6.01
C GLU A 94 -14.00 -9.93 -4.88
N THR A 95 -13.36 -8.79 -5.13
CA THR A 95 -12.99 -7.85 -4.05
C THR A 95 -13.57 -6.47 -4.26
N THR A 96 -14.31 -5.97 -3.27
CA THR A 96 -14.96 -4.65 -3.22
C THR A 96 -13.99 -3.51 -2.92
N GLY A 97 -12.76 -3.56 -3.46
CA GLY A 97 -11.70 -2.60 -3.14
C GLY A 97 -11.08 -1.93 -4.37
N GLU A 98 -10.33 -0.88 -4.13
CA GLU A 98 -9.77 -0.04 -5.19
C GLU A 98 -8.26 -0.24 -5.36
N ILE A 99 -7.77 -0.13 -6.59
CA ILE A 99 -6.34 -0.02 -6.88
C ILE A 99 -6.06 1.40 -7.32
N VAL A 100 -5.21 2.10 -6.57
CA VAL A 100 -4.94 3.51 -6.79
C VAL A 100 -3.45 3.70 -7.00
N HIS A 101 -3.07 4.24 -8.16
CA HIS A 101 -1.72 4.76 -8.34
C HIS A 101 -1.62 6.09 -7.58
N ASP A 102 -0.70 6.16 -6.63
CA ASP A 102 -0.55 7.29 -5.71
C ASP A 102 0.89 7.81 -5.74
N GLU A 103 1.14 8.85 -6.54
CA GLU A 103 2.47 9.44 -6.68
C GLU A 103 3.03 10.01 -5.36
N GLN A 104 2.15 10.27 -4.39
CA GLN A 104 2.53 10.78 -3.07
C GLN A 104 2.92 9.65 -2.10
N LEU A 105 2.68 8.38 -2.47
CA LEU A 105 3.15 7.21 -1.72
C LEU A 105 4.65 7.00 -1.97
N ARG A 106 5.45 7.86 -1.35
CA ARG A 106 6.92 7.84 -1.34
C ARG A 106 7.45 8.54 -0.09
N PRO A 107 8.68 8.25 0.35
CA PRO A 107 9.31 8.94 1.47
C PRO A 107 9.34 10.45 1.19
N ARG A 108 8.85 11.25 2.14
CA ARG A 108 8.84 12.73 2.04
C ARG A 108 10.05 13.36 2.74
N THR A 109 10.70 12.62 3.62
CA THR A 109 11.96 12.96 4.29
C THR A 109 12.87 11.73 4.20
N LYS A 110 14.18 11.89 4.47
CA LYS A 110 15.13 10.76 4.53
C LYS A 110 14.76 9.69 5.59
N GLU A 111 13.72 9.94 6.39
CA GLU A 111 13.23 9.06 7.42
C GLU A 111 11.90 8.41 6.98
N LEU A 112 11.84 7.07 7.07
CA LEU A 112 10.64 6.25 6.81
C LEU A 112 9.39 6.74 7.58
N ASN A 113 9.59 7.42 8.72
CA ASN A 113 8.55 8.06 9.52
C ASN A 113 7.62 8.97 8.70
N GLY A 114 8.10 9.59 7.61
CA GLY A 114 7.28 10.43 6.74
C GLY A 114 6.23 9.64 5.93
N LEU A 115 6.58 8.44 5.48
CA LEU A 115 5.70 7.57 4.69
C LEU A 115 4.64 6.90 5.57
N GLU A 116 5.04 6.41 6.74
CA GLU A 116 4.12 5.87 7.74
C GLU A 116 3.10 6.93 8.19
N ASN A 117 3.55 8.14 8.53
CA ASN A 117 2.66 9.24 8.91
C ASN A 117 1.68 9.64 7.79
N TYR A 118 2.12 9.57 6.53
CA TYR A 118 1.25 9.82 5.39
C TYR A 118 0.15 8.76 5.28
N VAL A 119 0.52 7.48 5.34
CA VAL A 119 -0.44 6.37 5.32
C VAL A 119 -1.38 6.44 6.53
N ALA A 120 -0.87 6.73 7.72
CA ALA A 120 -1.68 6.87 8.92
C ALA A 120 -2.71 8.00 8.83
N ARG A 121 -2.35 9.14 8.21
CA ARG A 121 -3.29 10.26 7.93
C ARG A 121 -4.32 9.93 6.85
N LEU A 122 -3.95 9.10 5.88
CA LEU A 122 -4.86 8.69 4.81
C LEU A 122 -5.90 7.70 5.33
N LEU A 123 -5.55 6.92 6.35
CA LEU A 123 -6.37 5.85 6.93
C LEU A 123 -6.99 6.19 8.29
N GLY A 124 -6.91 7.46 8.75
CA GLY A 124 -7.29 7.87 10.10
C GLY A 124 -7.92 9.26 10.19
#